data_AF-A0AAD7IAG6-F1
#
_entry.id   AF-A0AAD7IAG6-F1
#
_cell.length_a   1.000
_cell.length_b   1.000
_cell.length_c   1.000
_cell.angle_alpha   90.00
_cell.angle_beta   90.00
_cell.angle_gamma   90.00
#
_symmetry.space_group_name_H-M   'P 1'
#
loop_
_entity.id
_entity.type
_entity.pdbx_description
1 polymer ?
#
loop_
_entity_poly.entity_id
_entity_poly.type
_entity_poly.pdbx_seq_one_letter_code
_entity_poly.pdbx_strand_id
1 'polypeptide(L)'
;MFRATIFLRRDLLPALTRLWNPVPQTAFNPRPFSNATYLTGQTAGLNGELSVAEPVLKESLPPSSFVDALKEMKPNHEDWSRPAPTPFDDLVFFHTELLWHQTAGPMMFGVTKANNSVCVRITDYSNSVPETKQLTRGMTWLKIPVTKYTHLAEPECLSRCQLELTAKWSDIEPQPLEGPPPLRVLSFDLECLGRENVFPQPELDPVIQISNVVSILGDPAPPFIRNVFTLGTCSEIAGASVISFDDEAALLQRWSEFVQQVDPDLVIGYNISGFDLPYLLGRAKALQLSRFAFLGRLIDIETARVRMVKYTSSRGSTRSWQDIPLPGRLQLDLMHYVRWEGGPTSKQGLSLNAVASRVLGEQKEDVHFTAIRGLQTGSTDTRRQLAVYCLKDAYLPLRLLEVLGCVAQYTKQVHEKGIQFNSVFPDYDDTRTEELARLAEERGGSISDQVPIHAGK
;
A
#
# COMPACT_ATOMS: atom_id res chain seq x y z
N MET A 1 -14.60 4.59 -45.88
CA MET A 1 -13.55 3.73 -46.49
C MET A 1 -12.24 4.21 -45.88
N PHE A 2 -11.46 3.49 -45.08
CA PHE A 2 -11.16 2.06 -44.94
C PHE A 2 -11.33 1.60 -43.48
N ARG A 3 -11.85 0.38 -43.27
CA ARG A 3 -11.77 -0.38 -42.02
C ARG A 3 -10.61 -1.37 -42.17
N ALA A 4 -9.64 -1.36 -41.26
CA ALA A 4 -8.64 -2.42 -41.14
C ALA A 4 -9.02 -3.30 -39.95
N THR A 5 -9.58 -4.46 -40.24
CA THR A 5 -9.84 -5.55 -39.30
C THR A 5 -8.61 -6.46 -39.30
N ILE A 6 -7.87 -6.51 -38.20
CA ILE A 6 -6.79 -7.49 -38.02
C ILE A 6 -7.34 -8.66 -37.20
N PHE A 7 -7.52 -9.79 -37.88
CA PHE A 7 -7.68 -11.11 -37.30
C PHE A 7 -6.30 -11.59 -36.80
N LEU A 8 -6.18 -11.94 -35.52
CA LEU A 8 -5.05 -12.73 -35.02
C LEU A 8 -5.46 -14.21 -34.96
N ARG A 9 -4.69 -15.03 -35.68
CA ARG A 9 -4.84 -16.49 -35.84
C ARG A 9 -4.55 -17.24 -34.55
N ARG A 10 -5.15 -18.42 -34.43
CA ARG A 10 -5.23 -19.27 -33.24
C ARG A 10 -4.20 -20.41 -33.27
N ASP A 11 -3.02 -20.18 -33.86
CA ASP A 11 -2.16 -21.26 -34.36
C ASP A 11 -0.69 -21.18 -33.88
N LEU A 12 -0.41 -20.54 -32.73
CA LEU A 12 0.93 -20.54 -32.09
C LEU A 12 0.91 -21.15 -30.67
N LEU A 13 0.23 -22.29 -30.55
CA LEU A 13 0.12 -23.07 -29.31
C LEU A 13 0.77 -24.46 -29.51
N PRO A 14 2.05 -24.55 -29.91
CA PRO A 14 2.99 -25.38 -29.15
C PRO A 14 4.47 -24.97 -29.33
N ALA A 15 5.03 -24.15 -28.43
CA ALA A 15 6.49 -23.94 -28.36
C ALA A 15 7.03 -23.68 -26.93
N LEU A 16 6.22 -23.86 -25.88
CA LEU A 16 6.63 -23.61 -24.48
C LEU A 16 6.48 -24.83 -23.56
N THR A 17 6.39 -26.05 -24.11
CA THR A 17 6.27 -27.31 -23.34
C THR A 17 7.56 -28.14 -23.31
N ARG A 18 8.73 -27.51 -23.28
CA ARG A 18 10.00 -28.19 -23.00
C ARG A 18 10.88 -27.36 -22.08
N LEU A 19 10.57 -27.36 -20.79
CA LEU A 19 11.49 -27.12 -19.66
C LEU A 19 10.72 -27.33 -18.34
N TRP A 20 10.13 -28.52 -18.16
CA TRP A 20 9.76 -29.00 -16.83
C TRP A 20 9.70 -30.52 -16.84
N ASN A 21 10.75 -31.16 -16.33
CA ASN A 21 10.69 -32.54 -15.89
C ASN A 21 11.21 -32.59 -14.45
N PRO A 22 10.50 -33.25 -13.52
CA PRO A 22 10.87 -33.28 -12.11
C PRO A 22 12.01 -34.28 -11.88
N VAL A 23 13.03 -33.88 -11.12
CA VAL A 23 14.09 -34.79 -10.66
C VAL A 23 13.55 -35.63 -9.47
N PRO A 24 13.84 -36.95 -9.40
CA PRO A 24 13.22 -37.86 -8.43
C PRO A 24 13.80 -37.75 -7.02
N GLN A 25 12.93 -38.06 -6.05
CA GLN A 25 13.26 -38.28 -4.64
C GLN A 25 14.42 -39.27 -4.48
N THR A 26 15.47 -38.85 -3.76
CA THR A 26 16.42 -39.78 -3.13
C THR A 26 16.67 -39.37 -1.68
N ALA A 27 16.75 -40.41 -0.86
CA ALA A 27 16.71 -40.40 0.59
C ALA A 27 17.85 -39.61 1.24
N PHE A 28 17.51 -38.84 2.29
CA PHE A 28 18.49 -38.42 3.29
C PHE A 28 18.04 -38.83 4.69
N ASN A 29 18.98 -39.52 5.33
CA ASN A 29 18.91 -40.22 6.61
C ASN A 29 19.17 -39.21 7.75
N PRO A 30 18.36 -39.15 8.82
CA PRO A 30 18.55 -38.19 9.90
C PRO A 30 19.69 -38.64 10.83
N ARG A 31 20.60 -37.73 11.19
CA ARG A 31 21.42 -37.87 12.39
C ARG A 31 21.08 -36.76 13.39
N PRO A 32 20.99 -37.08 14.69
CA PRO A 32 20.53 -36.17 15.72
C PRO A 32 21.69 -35.30 16.22
N PHE A 33 21.41 -34.04 16.54
CA PHE A 33 22.26 -33.28 17.46
C PHE A 33 21.47 -32.88 18.69
N SER A 34 21.84 -33.55 19.78
CA SER A 34 21.58 -33.25 21.17
C SER A 34 22.36 -32.01 21.62
N ASN A 35 21.72 -31.08 22.32
CA ASN A 35 22.03 -30.76 23.72
C ASN A 35 21.39 -29.41 24.11
N ALA A 36 20.36 -29.51 24.94
CA ALA A 36 19.92 -28.43 25.80
C ALA A 36 21.00 -28.13 26.83
N THR A 37 21.29 -26.85 27.07
CA THR A 37 21.99 -26.42 28.27
C THR A 37 21.08 -25.46 29.04
N TYR A 38 20.64 -25.93 30.20
CA TYR A 38 19.93 -25.16 31.22
C TYR A 38 20.90 -24.16 31.85
N LEU A 39 20.46 -22.91 32.03
CA LEU A 39 21.05 -22.00 33.02
C LEU A 39 19.97 -21.61 34.03
N THR A 40 20.09 -22.22 35.20
CA THR A 40 19.45 -21.85 36.46
C THR A 40 20.13 -20.60 37.03
N GLY A 41 19.36 -19.61 37.47
CA GLY A 41 19.84 -18.47 38.24
C GLY A 41 18.80 -18.06 39.28
N GLN A 42 19.23 -18.04 40.54
CA GLN A 42 18.41 -17.98 41.76
C GLN A 42 17.76 -16.62 42.06
N THR A 43 16.71 -16.71 42.85
CA THR A 43 15.97 -15.68 43.60
C THR A 43 16.80 -14.96 44.66
N ALA A 44 16.55 -13.65 44.86
CA ALA A 44 16.75 -12.92 46.12
C ALA A 44 15.71 -11.79 46.21
N GLY A 45 15.22 -11.50 47.41
CA GLY A 45 13.95 -10.82 47.66
C GLY A 45 14.01 -9.33 48.02
N LEU A 46 12.83 -8.71 47.83
CA LEU A 46 12.10 -7.79 48.73
C LEU A 46 12.72 -6.43 49.15
N ASN A 47 12.12 -5.34 48.66
CA ASN A 47 11.32 -4.33 49.40
C ASN A 47 11.44 -2.92 48.78
N GLY A 48 10.31 -2.25 48.53
CA GLY A 48 10.27 -0.79 48.32
C GLY A 48 9.16 -0.25 47.43
N GLU A 49 8.09 0.22 48.07
CA GLU A 49 7.20 1.34 47.67
C GLU A 49 6.40 1.29 46.35
N LEU A 50 5.07 1.23 46.51
CA LEU A 50 4.07 1.53 45.48
C LEU A 50 4.08 3.04 45.16
N SER A 51 4.58 3.40 43.98
CA SER A 51 4.17 4.64 43.30
C SER A 51 3.35 4.27 42.07
N VAL A 52 2.11 4.75 41.99
CA VAL A 52 1.26 4.64 40.80
C VAL A 52 1.86 5.52 39.72
N ALA A 53 2.62 4.92 38.81
CA ALA A 53 3.11 5.57 37.60
C ALA A 53 2.17 5.21 36.44
N GLU A 54 1.65 6.22 35.76
CA GLU A 54 0.95 6.07 34.49
C GLU A 54 1.85 5.34 33.48
N PRO A 55 1.31 4.43 32.64
CA PRO A 55 2.13 3.71 31.69
C PRO A 55 2.56 4.67 30.57
N VAL A 56 3.75 5.25 30.73
CA VAL A 56 4.52 5.75 29.60
C VAL A 56 4.90 4.52 28.78
N LEU A 57 4.18 4.30 27.68
CA LEU A 57 4.57 3.36 26.64
C LEU A 57 5.98 3.75 26.17
N LYS A 58 6.99 3.07 26.72
CA LYS A 58 8.33 3.10 26.15
C LYS A 58 8.20 2.49 24.76
N GLU A 59 8.31 3.33 23.73
CA GLU A 59 8.49 2.90 22.36
C GLU A 59 9.71 1.97 22.31
N SER A 60 9.45 0.67 22.30
CA SER A 60 10.49 -0.31 22.04
C SER A 60 10.84 -0.16 20.57
N LEU A 61 12.09 0.25 20.29
CA LEU A 61 12.70 0.09 18.98
C LEU A 61 12.41 -1.34 18.48
N PRO A 62 12.16 -1.53 17.16
CA PRO A 62 11.81 -2.84 16.64
C PRO A 62 12.88 -3.87 17.05
N PRO A 63 12.50 -5.09 17.44
CA PRO A 63 13.49 -6.12 17.69
C PRO A 63 14.33 -6.28 16.43
N SER A 64 15.65 -6.25 16.59
CA SER A 64 16.63 -6.31 15.50
C SER A 64 16.31 -7.39 14.47
N SER A 65 15.78 -8.53 14.93
CA SER A 65 15.35 -9.66 14.11
C SER A 65 14.36 -9.32 12.98
N PHE A 66 13.50 -8.32 13.12
CA PHE A 66 12.55 -7.98 12.07
C PHE A 66 13.13 -7.06 11.00
N VAL A 67 13.86 -6.03 11.42
CA VAL A 67 14.55 -5.15 10.47
C VAL A 67 15.58 -5.97 9.69
N ASP A 68 16.23 -6.93 10.36
CA ASP A 68 17.14 -7.86 9.72
C ASP A 68 16.41 -8.85 8.80
N ALA A 69 15.26 -9.41 9.22
CA ALA A 69 14.41 -10.22 8.35
C ALA A 69 13.89 -9.44 7.12
N LEU A 70 13.55 -8.16 7.26
CA LEU A 70 13.16 -7.31 6.14
C LEU A 70 14.34 -7.00 5.21
N LYS A 71 15.55 -6.81 5.76
CA LYS A 71 16.79 -6.67 4.95
C LYS A 71 17.09 -7.93 4.14
N GLU A 72 16.84 -9.11 4.70
CA GLU A 72 17.02 -10.39 4.00
C GLU A 72 15.97 -10.62 2.90
N MET A 73 14.77 -10.04 3.03
CA MET A 73 13.69 -10.14 2.03
C MET A 73 13.82 -9.14 0.88
N LYS A 74 14.87 -8.31 0.84
CA LYS A 74 15.03 -7.28 -0.20
C LYS A 74 15.54 -7.87 -1.52
N PRO A 75 15.05 -7.40 -2.67
CA PRO A 75 15.69 -7.72 -3.94
C PRO A 75 17.10 -7.10 -3.95
N ASN A 76 18.11 -7.90 -4.30
CA ASN A 76 19.50 -7.46 -4.51
C ASN A 76 20.17 -6.68 -3.36
N HIS A 77 19.70 -6.81 -2.11
CA HIS A 77 20.18 -6.02 -0.96
C HIS A 77 20.03 -4.49 -1.12
N GLU A 78 19.01 -4.01 -1.84
CA GLU A 78 18.77 -2.57 -1.99
C GLU A 78 18.63 -1.86 -0.62
N ASP A 79 19.31 -0.73 -0.43
CA ASP A 79 19.10 0.09 0.76
C ASP A 79 17.84 0.95 0.58
N TRP A 80 16.86 0.74 1.48
CA TRP A 80 15.59 1.46 1.46
C TRP A 80 15.63 2.65 2.43
N SER A 81 16.78 2.85 3.09
CA SER A 81 17.08 4.07 3.83
C SER A 81 17.17 5.26 2.87
N ARG A 82 17.17 6.47 3.44
CA ARG A 82 17.45 7.68 2.66
C ARG A 82 18.87 7.53 2.08
N PRO A 83 19.04 7.46 0.74
CA PRO A 83 20.36 7.44 0.15
C PRO A 83 21.08 8.73 0.54
N ALA A 84 22.41 8.66 0.70
CA ALA A 84 23.20 9.88 0.82
C ALA A 84 22.90 10.77 -0.41
N PRO A 85 22.69 12.08 -0.24
CA PRO A 85 22.42 12.97 -1.37
C PRO A 85 23.54 12.80 -2.39
N THR A 86 23.22 12.29 -3.59
CA THR A 86 24.17 12.23 -4.69
C THR A 86 24.21 13.61 -5.35
N PRO A 87 25.26 14.43 -5.14
CA PRO A 87 25.19 15.87 -5.43
C PRO A 87 25.29 16.26 -6.91
N PHE A 88 25.26 15.30 -7.85
CA PHE A 88 25.86 15.52 -9.17
C PHE A 88 24.97 15.23 -10.39
N ASP A 89 23.73 14.77 -10.21
CA ASP A 89 22.86 14.42 -11.34
C ASP A 89 21.52 15.15 -11.31
N ASP A 90 20.96 15.41 -12.49
CA ASP A 90 19.58 15.90 -12.63
C ASP A 90 18.61 14.90 -11.97
N LEU A 91 17.62 15.41 -11.24
CA LEU A 91 16.57 14.56 -10.67
C LEU A 91 15.56 14.23 -11.78
N VAL A 92 15.52 12.97 -12.19
CA VAL A 92 14.48 12.45 -13.10
C VAL A 92 13.58 11.48 -12.34
N PHE A 93 12.30 11.80 -12.25
CA PHE A 93 11.32 11.02 -11.50
C PHE A 93 9.96 10.97 -12.18
N PHE A 94 9.24 9.88 -11.96
CA PHE A 94 7.87 9.71 -12.38
C PHE A 94 6.95 10.28 -11.32
N HIS A 95 6.31 11.40 -11.62
CA HIS A 95 5.35 12.06 -10.75
C HIS A 95 4.11 11.17 -10.57
N THR A 96 3.74 10.86 -9.34
CA THR A 96 2.60 10.00 -9.01
C THR A 96 1.42 10.79 -8.47
N GLU A 97 1.66 11.72 -7.55
CA GLU A 97 0.60 12.46 -6.86
C GLU A 97 1.05 13.89 -6.50
N LEU A 98 0.15 14.86 -6.63
CA LEU A 98 0.34 16.24 -6.15
C LEU A 98 -0.61 16.49 -4.97
N LEU A 99 -0.06 16.86 -3.82
CA LEU A 99 -0.81 17.12 -2.60
C LEU A 99 -0.56 18.53 -2.06
N TRP A 100 -1.52 19.07 -1.32
CA TRP A 100 -1.34 20.33 -0.59
C TRP A 100 -1.05 20.06 0.89
N HIS A 101 0.12 20.47 1.36
CA HIS A 101 0.48 20.48 2.77
C HIS A 101 0.22 21.86 3.39
N GLN A 102 -0.29 21.89 4.62
CA GLN A 102 -0.76 23.13 5.25
C GLN A 102 0.34 24.17 5.44
N THR A 103 1.55 23.73 5.82
CA THR A 103 2.70 24.61 6.08
C THR A 103 3.70 24.67 4.94
N ALA A 104 3.76 23.63 4.11
CA ALA A 104 4.78 23.48 3.07
C ALA A 104 4.25 23.80 1.66
N GLY A 105 2.94 24.04 1.52
CA GLY A 105 2.32 24.29 0.23
C GLY A 105 2.23 23.02 -0.62
N PRO A 106 2.33 23.14 -1.96
CA PRO A 106 2.23 21.99 -2.86
C PRO A 106 3.45 21.06 -2.72
N MET A 107 3.17 19.77 -2.66
CA MET A 107 4.16 18.70 -2.57
C MET A 107 3.91 17.67 -3.68
N MET A 108 4.88 17.49 -4.58
CA MET A 108 4.85 16.44 -5.59
C MET A 108 5.52 15.18 -5.08
N PHE A 109 4.83 14.06 -5.21
CA PHE A 109 5.36 12.73 -4.97
C PHE A 109 5.71 12.05 -6.28
N GLY A 110 6.66 11.12 -6.21
CA GLY A 110 7.00 10.28 -7.33
C GLY A 110 8.10 9.28 -7.06
N VAL A 111 8.60 8.67 -8.13
CA VAL A 111 9.54 7.55 -8.05
C VAL A 111 10.60 7.69 -9.14
N THR A 112 11.88 7.54 -8.79
CA THR A 112 12.97 7.56 -9.78
C THR A 112 13.07 6.23 -10.54
N LYS A 113 13.85 6.19 -11.63
CA LYS A 113 14.19 4.92 -12.31
C LYS A 113 14.91 3.91 -11.41
N ALA A 114 15.63 4.40 -10.40
CA ALA A 114 16.33 3.60 -9.40
C ALA A 114 15.42 3.24 -8.20
N ASN A 115 14.09 3.31 -8.34
CA ASN A 115 13.12 2.94 -7.30
C ASN A 115 13.17 3.79 -6.01
N ASN A 116 13.88 4.93 -6.04
CA ASN A 116 13.85 5.87 -4.91
C ASN A 116 12.51 6.62 -4.89
N SER A 117 11.85 6.65 -3.73
CA SER A 117 10.71 7.53 -3.49
C SER A 117 11.13 8.98 -3.36
N VAL A 118 10.36 9.88 -3.97
CA VAL A 118 10.67 11.30 -4.10
C VAL A 118 9.52 12.14 -3.53
N CYS A 119 9.87 13.17 -2.78
CA CYS A 119 8.99 14.26 -2.41
C CYS A 119 9.64 15.62 -2.75
N VAL A 120 8.96 16.41 -3.58
CA VAL A 120 9.39 17.76 -3.98
C VAL A 120 8.43 18.79 -3.41
N ARG A 121 8.93 19.68 -2.56
CA ARG A 121 8.19 20.87 -2.09
C ARG A 121 8.34 21.99 -3.09
N ILE A 122 7.23 22.54 -3.53
CA ILE A 122 7.20 23.60 -4.55
C ILE A 122 7.24 24.97 -3.88
N THR A 123 8.27 25.77 -4.18
CA THR A 123 8.54 27.04 -3.45
C THR A 123 7.94 28.30 -4.07
N ASP A 124 7.69 28.32 -5.38
CA ASP A 124 7.20 29.50 -6.13
C ASP A 124 5.81 29.28 -6.73
N TYR A 125 5.00 28.42 -6.10
CA TYR A 125 3.64 28.19 -6.56
C TYR A 125 2.79 29.45 -6.36
N SER A 126 2.59 30.22 -7.42
CA SER A 126 1.60 31.30 -7.45
C SER A 126 0.28 30.79 -8.02
N ASN A 127 -0.83 31.38 -7.59
CA ASN A 127 -2.15 31.12 -8.19
C ASN A 127 -2.23 31.58 -9.66
N SER A 128 -1.19 32.24 -10.15
CA SER A 128 -1.03 32.77 -11.50
C SER A 128 -0.09 31.94 -12.38
N VAL A 129 0.42 30.79 -11.90
CA VAL A 129 1.24 29.91 -12.73
C VAL A 129 0.37 29.43 -13.90
N PRO A 130 0.78 29.65 -15.16
CA PRO A 130 0.03 29.18 -16.30
C PRO A 130 -0.18 27.67 -16.17
N GLU A 131 -1.40 27.25 -16.42
CA GLU A 131 -1.83 25.86 -16.52
C GLU A 131 -0.94 25.09 -17.52
N THR A 132 0.28 24.74 -17.14
CA THR A 132 0.96 23.58 -17.69
C THR A 132 0.23 22.39 -17.09
N LYS A 133 -1.02 22.19 -17.52
CA LYS A 133 -1.93 21.11 -17.09
C LYS A 133 -1.24 19.76 -17.13
N GLN A 134 -0.17 19.63 -17.91
CA GLN A 134 0.62 18.42 -18.04
C GLN A 134 1.41 18.07 -16.77
N LEU A 135 1.92 19.05 -16.02
CA LEU A 135 2.72 18.81 -14.82
C LEU A 135 1.83 18.44 -13.61
N THR A 136 0.59 18.94 -13.56
CA THR A 136 -0.39 18.60 -12.52
C THR A 136 -1.08 17.25 -12.72
N ARG A 137 -0.89 16.60 -13.88
CA ARG A 137 -1.64 15.39 -14.25
C ARG A 137 -1.24 14.15 -13.45
N GLY A 138 -0.08 14.11 -12.81
CA GLY A 138 0.44 12.83 -12.31
C GLY A 138 0.75 11.85 -13.45
N MET A 139 1.29 10.70 -13.09
CA MET A 139 1.69 9.63 -13.99
C MET A 139 2.55 10.08 -15.18
N THR A 140 3.45 11.03 -14.99
CA THR A 140 4.33 11.58 -16.03
C THR A 140 5.76 11.68 -15.54
N TRP A 141 6.73 11.54 -16.44
CA TRP A 141 8.13 11.77 -16.10
C TRP A 141 8.45 13.25 -16.08
N LEU A 142 9.17 13.66 -15.04
CA LEU A 142 9.62 15.02 -14.79
C LEU A 142 11.13 15.02 -14.60
N LYS A 143 11.77 16.14 -14.92
CA LYS A 143 13.17 16.44 -14.63
C LYS A 143 13.28 17.75 -13.87
N ILE A 144 14.16 17.78 -12.88
CA ILE A 144 14.61 19.00 -12.23
C ILE A 144 16.14 19.05 -12.33
N PRO A 145 16.72 20.07 -13.00
CA PRO A 145 18.17 20.15 -13.12
C PRO A 145 18.86 20.22 -11.76
N VAL A 146 20.05 19.61 -11.64
CA VAL A 146 20.80 19.55 -10.36
C VAL A 146 21.05 20.92 -9.71
N THR A 147 21.12 21.98 -10.51
CA THR A 147 21.32 23.36 -10.06
C THR A 147 20.05 24.07 -9.59
N LYS A 148 18.89 23.42 -9.70
CA LYS A 148 17.55 24.01 -9.51
C LYS A 148 16.74 23.40 -8.37
N TYR A 149 17.33 22.48 -7.62
CA TYR A 149 16.71 21.95 -6.41
C TYR A 149 17.69 21.93 -5.24
N THR A 150 17.15 21.87 -4.04
CA THR A 150 17.91 21.73 -2.79
C THR A 150 17.43 20.50 -2.05
N HIS A 151 18.33 19.58 -1.70
CA HIS A 151 17.99 18.46 -0.83
C HIS A 151 17.61 18.95 0.58
N LEU A 152 16.57 18.35 1.13
CA LEU A 152 16.20 18.49 2.52
C LEU A 152 16.75 17.29 3.30
N ALA A 153 17.25 17.58 4.50
CA ALA A 153 17.72 16.57 5.44
C ALA A 153 16.84 16.60 6.70
N GLU A 154 16.98 15.59 7.54
CA GLU A 154 16.36 15.61 8.87
C GLU A 154 17.00 16.71 9.74
N PRO A 155 16.22 17.44 10.57
CA PRO A 155 14.81 17.24 10.90
C PRO A 155 13.82 18.02 10.00
N GLU A 156 14.28 18.66 8.93
CA GLU A 156 13.43 19.54 8.10
C GLU A 156 12.44 18.77 7.23
N CYS A 157 12.66 17.47 7.01
CA CYS A 157 11.83 16.59 6.20
C CYS A 157 10.40 16.43 6.76
N LEU A 158 9.42 16.38 5.86
CA LEU A 158 7.98 16.23 6.18
C LEU A 158 7.42 14.95 5.55
N SER A 159 8.25 14.20 4.82
CA SER A 159 7.90 12.92 4.25
C SER A 159 8.91 11.84 4.66
N ARG A 160 8.48 10.59 4.58
CA ARG A 160 9.30 9.38 4.71
C ARG A 160 9.97 8.99 3.38
N CYS A 161 9.89 9.84 2.36
CA CYS A 161 10.51 9.56 1.07
C CYS A 161 12.03 9.50 1.20
N GLN A 162 12.65 8.66 0.40
CA GLN A 162 14.10 8.53 0.35
C GLN A 162 14.77 9.85 -0.07
N LEU A 163 14.20 10.52 -1.06
CA LEU A 163 14.62 11.84 -1.53
C LEU A 163 13.54 12.87 -1.18
N GLU A 164 13.90 13.86 -0.38
CA GLU A 164 13.06 15.03 -0.14
C GLU A 164 13.84 16.29 -0.53
N LEU A 165 13.20 17.17 -1.29
CA LEU A 165 13.84 18.36 -1.85
C LEU A 165 12.87 19.53 -2.00
N THR A 166 13.42 20.72 -2.16
CA THR A 166 12.69 21.92 -2.59
C THR A 166 13.06 22.27 -4.01
N ALA A 167 12.09 22.72 -4.80
CA ALA A 167 12.33 23.23 -6.15
C ALA A 167 11.27 24.27 -6.51
N LYS A 168 11.58 25.10 -7.50
CA LYS A 168 10.60 25.96 -8.13
C LYS A 168 9.80 25.18 -9.16
N TRP A 169 8.50 25.41 -9.23
CA TRP A 169 7.61 24.94 -10.29
C TRP A 169 8.17 25.26 -11.66
N SER A 170 8.65 26.50 -11.84
CA SER A 170 9.22 26.99 -13.10
C SER A 170 10.49 26.27 -13.57
N ASP A 171 11.14 25.53 -12.67
CA ASP A 171 12.34 24.73 -12.96
C ASP A 171 12.03 23.25 -13.23
N ILE A 172 10.76 22.84 -13.21
CA ILE A 172 10.33 21.45 -13.45
C ILE A 172 9.96 21.27 -14.93
N GLU A 173 10.64 20.32 -15.58
CA GLU A 173 10.50 20.06 -17.01
C GLU A 173 9.85 18.69 -17.26
N PRO A 174 8.80 18.58 -18.09
CA PRO A 174 8.28 17.28 -18.49
C PRO A 174 9.31 16.53 -19.34
N GLN A 175 9.35 15.21 -19.20
CA GLN A 175 10.22 14.33 -19.98
C GLN A 175 9.39 13.42 -20.90
N PRO A 176 9.83 13.16 -22.14
CA PRO A 176 9.11 12.34 -23.12
C PRO A 176 9.32 10.83 -22.87
N LEU A 177 9.44 10.41 -21.61
CA LEU A 177 9.57 9.02 -21.23
C LEU A 177 8.16 8.41 -21.10
N GLU A 178 7.98 7.19 -21.61
CA GLU A 178 6.71 6.49 -21.58
C GLU A 178 6.64 5.44 -20.46
N GLY A 179 5.44 5.27 -19.90
CA GLY A 179 5.14 4.24 -18.91
C GLY A 179 5.66 4.54 -17.50
N PRO A 180 5.10 3.86 -16.48
CA PRO A 180 5.57 3.98 -15.11
C PRO A 180 6.95 3.32 -14.93
N PRO A 181 7.76 3.78 -13.96
CA PRO A 181 8.96 3.07 -13.52
C PRO A 181 8.60 1.74 -12.86
N PRO A 182 9.59 0.95 -12.43
CA PRO A 182 9.38 -0.26 -11.64
C PRO A 182 8.79 0.10 -10.25
N LEU A 183 7.47 0.34 -10.18
CA LEU A 183 6.78 0.72 -8.96
C LEU A 183 6.74 -0.45 -7.98
N ARG A 184 7.04 -0.21 -6.70
CA ARG A 184 6.80 -1.19 -5.63
C ARG A 184 5.31 -1.32 -5.38
N VAL A 185 4.77 -2.51 -5.64
CA VAL A 185 3.34 -2.83 -5.48
C VAL A 185 3.14 -3.68 -4.24
N LEU A 186 2.40 -3.18 -3.26
CA LEU A 186 1.94 -3.96 -2.10
C LEU A 186 0.50 -4.43 -2.36
N SER A 187 0.28 -5.73 -2.38
CA SER A 187 -1.03 -6.36 -2.30
C SER A 187 -1.21 -6.98 -0.93
N PHE A 188 -2.34 -6.72 -0.26
CA PHE A 188 -2.63 -7.29 1.05
C PHE A 188 -4.09 -7.72 1.20
N ASP A 189 -4.31 -8.59 2.17
CA ASP A 189 -5.60 -9.16 2.57
C ASP A 189 -5.55 -9.47 4.07
N LEU A 190 -6.70 -9.44 4.77
CA LEU A 190 -6.77 -9.72 6.20
C LEU A 190 -7.90 -10.69 6.58
N GLU A 191 -7.70 -11.38 7.70
CA GLU A 191 -8.70 -12.25 8.32
C GLU A 191 -9.06 -11.76 9.72
N CYS A 192 -10.35 -11.83 10.03
CA CYS A 192 -10.92 -11.45 11.33
C CYS A 192 -11.56 -12.64 12.04
N LEU A 193 -11.43 -12.70 13.36
CA LEU A 193 -12.15 -13.68 14.18
C LEU A 193 -13.55 -13.17 14.55
N GLY A 194 -14.47 -13.26 13.59
CA GLY A 194 -15.88 -12.88 13.80
C GLY A 194 -16.66 -13.79 14.74
N ARG A 195 -17.64 -13.23 15.44
CA ARG A 195 -18.72 -14.00 16.12
C ARG A 195 -19.56 -14.79 15.11
N GLU A 196 -20.15 -15.90 15.55
CA GLU A 196 -20.90 -16.79 14.67
C GLU A 196 -22.07 -16.06 13.99
N ASN A 197 -22.17 -16.21 12.65
CA ASN A 197 -23.23 -15.63 11.83
C ASN A 197 -23.37 -14.10 11.91
N VAL A 198 -22.35 -13.40 12.40
CA VAL A 198 -22.31 -11.94 12.49
C VAL A 198 -21.16 -11.44 11.64
N PHE A 199 -21.42 -10.42 10.82
CA PHE A 199 -20.36 -9.77 10.06
C PHE A 199 -19.36 -9.11 11.03
N PRO A 200 -18.04 -9.26 10.84
CA PRO A 200 -17.04 -8.73 11.77
C PRO A 200 -17.23 -7.23 12.04
N GLN A 201 -17.08 -6.84 13.31
CA GLN A 201 -17.16 -5.46 13.78
C GLN A 201 -15.82 -5.05 14.39
N PRO A 202 -15.16 -3.96 13.93
CA PRO A 202 -13.83 -3.57 14.39
C PRO A 202 -13.74 -3.36 15.92
N GLU A 203 -14.82 -2.95 16.56
CA GLU A 203 -14.86 -2.72 18.01
C GLU A 203 -14.78 -4.02 18.83
N LEU A 204 -15.13 -5.16 18.24
CA LEU A 204 -15.35 -6.42 18.96
C LEU A 204 -14.52 -7.58 18.44
N ASP A 205 -14.42 -7.72 17.12
CA ASP A 205 -13.90 -8.91 16.46
C ASP A 205 -12.43 -8.65 16.02
N PRO A 206 -11.44 -9.39 16.55
CA PRO A 206 -10.02 -9.08 16.33
C PRO A 206 -9.56 -9.45 14.93
N VAL A 207 -8.58 -8.69 14.42
CA VAL A 207 -7.77 -9.06 13.26
C VAL A 207 -6.80 -10.16 13.70
N ILE A 208 -6.79 -11.28 12.98
CA ILE A 208 -6.01 -12.47 13.34
C ILE A 208 -4.92 -12.79 12.32
N GLN A 209 -5.07 -12.38 11.06
CA GLN A 209 -4.02 -12.52 10.07
C GLN A 209 -4.01 -11.33 9.11
N ILE A 210 -2.81 -10.93 8.66
CA ILE A 210 -2.65 -9.99 7.55
C ILE A 210 -1.57 -10.53 6.61
N SER A 211 -1.95 -10.89 5.40
CA SER A 211 -1.04 -11.39 4.38
C SER A 211 -0.60 -10.28 3.45
N ASN A 212 0.68 -10.26 3.11
CA ASN A 212 1.26 -9.25 2.23
C ASN A 212 2.10 -9.91 1.14
N VAL A 213 1.91 -9.41 -0.08
CA VAL A 213 2.73 -9.75 -1.24
C VAL A 213 3.25 -8.47 -1.84
N VAL A 214 4.57 -8.35 -2.01
CA VAL A 214 5.21 -7.19 -2.62
C VAL A 214 5.98 -7.61 -3.86
N SER A 215 5.70 -6.94 -4.98
CA SER A 215 6.42 -7.11 -6.23
C SER A 215 6.79 -5.77 -6.86
N ILE A 216 7.53 -5.84 -7.95
CA ILE A 216 7.87 -4.68 -8.78
C ILE A 216 6.99 -4.72 -10.04
N LEU A 217 6.29 -3.62 -10.32
CA LEU A 217 5.41 -3.54 -11.47
C LEU A 217 6.19 -3.75 -12.78
N GLY A 218 5.76 -4.73 -13.56
CA GLY A 218 6.38 -5.06 -14.86
C GLY A 218 7.64 -5.92 -14.77
N ASP A 219 8.11 -6.25 -13.56
CA ASP A 219 9.20 -7.22 -13.39
C ASP A 219 8.63 -8.65 -13.50
N PRO A 220 9.15 -9.51 -14.41
CA PRO A 220 8.72 -10.90 -14.51
C PRO A 220 9.14 -11.76 -13.30
N ALA A 221 10.03 -11.26 -12.43
CA ALA A 221 10.42 -11.96 -11.22
C ALA A 221 9.22 -12.20 -10.28
N PRO A 222 9.21 -13.31 -9.52
CA PRO A 222 8.18 -13.53 -8.52
C PRO A 222 8.23 -12.44 -7.44
N PRO A 223 7.12 -12.24 -6.68
CA PRO A 223 7.11 -11.31 -5.57
C PRO A 223 8.27 -11.56 -4.60
N PHE A 224 9.01 -10.50 -4.30
CA PHE A 224 10.22 -10.57 -3.48
C PHE A 224 9.89 -10.58 -1.99
N ILE A 225 8.73 -10.04 -1.58
CA ILE A 225 8.16 -10.27 -0.24
C ILE A 225 6.88 -11.09 -0.36
N ARG A 226 6.83 -12.16 0.43
CA ARG A 226 5.61 -12.92 0.74
C ARG A 226 5.64 -13.17 2.23
N ASN A 227 4.74 -12.55 2.98
CA ASN A 227 4.68 -12.76 4.42
C ASN A 227 3.24 -12.77 4.93
N VAL A 228 3.07 -13.32 6.13
CA VAL A 228 1.82 -13.32 6.86
C VAL A 228 2.08 -12.97 8.32
N PHE A 229 1.39 -11.95 8.79
CA PHE A 229 1.34 -11.57 10.19
C PHE A 229 0.24 -12.39 10.84
N THR A 230 0.51 -13.10 11.94
CA THR A 230 -0.48 -13.99 12.58
C THR A 230 -0.64 -13.68 14.06
N LEU A 231 -1.88 -13.70 14.55
CA LEU A 231 -2.18 -13.74 15.98
C LEU A 231 -2.10 -15.19 16.45
N GLY A 232 -1.22 -15.45 17.42
CA GLY A 232 -0.82 -16.78 17.83
C GLY A 232 0.22 -17.42 16.90
N THR A 233 0.80 -18.51 17.37
CA THR A 233 1.85 -19.27 16.69
C THR A 233 1.34 -19.93 15.40
N CYS A 234 2.11 -19.88 14.32
CA CYS A 234 1.74 -20.46 13.04
C CYS A 234 2.90 -21.30 12.50
N SER A 235 2.61 -22.49 11.97
CA SER A 235 3.63 -23.35 11.37
C SER A 235 4.19 -22.73 10.09
N GLU A 236 5.46 -23.01 9.77
CA GLU A 236 6.16 -22.41 8.62
C GLU A 236 5.47 -22.66 7.27
N ILE A 237 5.55 -21.68 6.37
CA ILE A 237 5.00 -21.76 5.02
C ILE A 237 6.16 -21.70 4.02
N ALA A 238 6.26 -22.71 3.16
CA ALA A 238 7.32 -22.75 2.16
C ALA A 238 7.23 -21.53 1.22
N GLY A 239 8.30 -20.74 1.16
CA GLY A 239 8.38 -19.54 0.30
C GLY A 239 7.62 -18.32 0.82
N ALA A 240 7.17 -18.31 2.08
CA ALA A 240 6.61 -17.13 2.74
C ALA A 240 7.06 -17.03 4.20
N SER A 241 7.32 -15.81 4.66
CA SER A 241 7.73 -15.54 6.03
C SER A 241 6.52 -15.47 6.95
N VAL A 242 6.54 -16.26 8.03
CA VAL A 242 5.47 -16.26 9.04
C VAL A 242 5.93 -15.42 10.23
N ILE A 243 5.19 -14.36 10.55
CA ILE A 243 5.51 -13.41 11.62
C ILE A 243 4.39 -13.48 12.66
N SER A 244 4.60 -14.27 13.71
CA SER A 244 3.59 -14.51 14.74
C SER A 244 3.71 -13.55 15.92
N PHE A 245 2.57 -13.12 16.45
CA PHE A 245 2.44 -12.24 17.61
C PHE A 245 1.47 -12.85 18.62
N ASP A 246 1.74 -12.71 19.91
CA ASP A 246 0.81 -13.14 20.96
C ASP A 246 -0.29 -12.11 21.22
N ASP A 247 -0.06 -10.86 20.80
CA ASP A 247 -0.93 -9.72 21.03
C ASP A 247 -1.32 -9.03 19.71
N GLU A 248 -2.59 -8.66 19.59
CA GLU A 248 -3.14 -8.05 18.37
C GLU A 248 -2.63 -6.62 18.18
N ALA A 249 -2.47 -5.86 19.27
CA ALA A 249 -1.96 -4.49 19.17
C ALA A 249 -0.53 -4.48 18.61
N ALA A 250 0.31 -5.41 19.06
CA ALA A 250 1.65 -5.64 18.50
C ALA A 250 1.59 -6.03 17.02
N LEU A 251 0.68 -6.92 16.62
CA LEU A 251 0.48 -7.31 15.22
C LEU A 251 0.16 -6.09 14.34
N LEU A 252 -0.84 -5.30 14.72
CA LEU A 252 -1.30 -4.14 13.96
C LEU A 252 -0.24 -3.06 13.89
N GLN A 253 0.36 -2.70 15.04
CA GLN A 253 1.42 -1.69 15.09
C GLN A 253 2.59 -2.09 14.18
N ARG A 254 2.94 -3.37 14.19
CA ARG A 254 4.03 -3.88 13.36
C ARG A 254 3.69 -3.95 11.88
N TRP A 255 2.43 -4.19 11.52
CA TRP A 255 2.00 -4.10 10.13
C TRP A 255 2.05 -2.65 9.61
N SER A 256 1.68 -1.66 10.42
CA SER A 256 1.86 -0.24 10.08
C SER A 256 3.33 0.11 9.82
N GLU A 257 4.23 -0.34 10.70
CA GLU A 257 5.68 -0.18 10.52
C GLU A 257 6.20 -0.91 9.27
N PHE A 258 5.68 -2.10 8.98
CA PHE A 258 5.99 -2.83 7.75
C PHE A 258 5.65 -2.01 6.51
N VAL A 259 4.44 -1.43 6.43
CA VAL A 259 4.05 -0.58 5.30
C VAL A 259 4.97 0.64 5.16
N GLN A 260 5.32 1.29 6.28
CA GLN A 260 6.23 2.43 6.29
C GLN A 260 7.65 2.06 5.82
N GLN A 261 8.18 0.93 6.30
CA GLN A 261 9.52 0.46 5.95
C GLN A 261 9.57 -0.06 4.52
N VAL A 262 8.49 -0.72 4.07
CA VAL A 262 8.42 -1.22 2.69
C VAL A 262 8.26 -0.09 1.69
N ASP A 263 7.68 1.01 2.12
CA ASP A 263 7.43 2.21 1.32
C ASP A 263 6.84 1.91 -0.09
N PRO A 264 5.70 1.20 -0.17
CA PRO A 264 5.10 0.86 -1.46
C PRO A 264 4.63 2.11 -2.22
N ASP A 265 4.84 2.11 -3.53
CA ASP A 265 4.38 3.16 -4.44
C ASP A 265 2.89 2.99 -4.77
N LEU A 266 2.44 1.74 -4.90
CA LEU A 266 1.08 1.36 -5.24
C LEU A 266 0.56 0.34 -4.23
N VAL A 267 -0.54 0.67 -3.56
CA VAL A 267 -1.26 -0.23 -2.64
C VAL A 267 -2.50 -0.78 -3.34
N ILE A 268 -2.58 -2.11 -3.40
CA ILE A 268 -3.66 -2.85 -4.05
C ILE A 268 -4.24 -3.91 -3.12
N GLY A 269 -5.31 -4.53 -3.58
CA GLY A 269 -5.97 -5.68 -2.98
C GLY A 269 -7.34 -5.84 -3.59
N TYR A 270 -8.24 -6.57 -2.92
CA TYR A 270 -9.59 -6.79 -3.43
C TYR A 270 -10.64 -6.43 -2.38
N ASN A 271 -11.31 -5.29 -2.55
CA ASN A 271 -12.18 -4.66 -1.55
C ASN A 271 -11.45 -4.02 -0.35
N ILE A 272 -10.17 -3.68 -0.50
CA ILE A 272 -9.39 -3.01 0.54
C ILE A 272 -9.97 -1.67 0.99
N SER A 273 -10.59 -0.94 0.08
CA SER A 273 -11.21 0.36 0.38
C SER A 273 -12.59 0.23 1.02
N GLY A 274 -13.29 -0.88 0.75
CA GLY A 274 -14.62 -1.15 1.27
C GLY A 274 -14.64 -1.97 2.56
N PHE A 275 -13.55 -2.67 2.89
CA PHE A 275 -13.45 -3.51 4.09
C PHE A 275 -12.11 -3.36 4.81
N ASP A 276 -10.99 -3.74 4.19
CA ASP A 276 -9.72 -3.95 4.92
C ASP A 276 -9.17 -2.70 5.61
N LEU A 277 -8.97 -1.60 4.87
CA LEU A 277 -8.48 -0.33 5.43
C LEU A 277 -9.46 0.26 6.46
N PRO A 278 -10.78 0.37 6.19
CA PRO A 278 -11.74 0.81 7.20
C PRO A 278 -11.70 -0.05 8.47
N TYR A 279 -11.58 -1.37 8.31
CA TYR A 279 -11.57 -2.32 9.42
C TYR A 279 -10.32 -2.15 10.28
N LEU A 280 -9.15 -2.09 9.65
CA LEU A 280 -7.87 -1.88 10.33
C LEU A 280 -7.84 -0.57 11.11
N LEU A 281 -8.29 0.54 10.50
CA LEU A 281 -8.36 1.83 11.17
C LEU A 281 -9.36 1.83 12.34
N GLY A 282 -10.54 1.23 12.13
CA GLY A 282 -11.54 1.06 13.17
C GLY A 282 -11.02 0.22 14.35
N ARG A 283 -10.31 -0.87 14.05
CA ARG A 283 -9.76 -1.78 15.05
C ARG A 283 -8.62 -1.12 15.83
N ALA A 284 -7.71 -0.44 15.13
CA ALA A 284 -6.64 0.32 15.75
C ALA A 284 -7.19 1.41 16.67
N LYS A 285 -8.27 2.10 16.26
CA LYS A 285 -8.96 3.06 17.12
C LYS A 285 -9.59 2.40 18.35
N ALA A 286 -10.24 1.24 18.20
CA ALA A 286 -10.82 0.48 19.31
C ALA A 286 -9.75 0.03 20.33
N LEU A 287 -8.55 -0.28 19.85
CA LEU A 287 -7.38 -0.68 20.65
C LEU A 287 -6.49 0.52 21.08
N GLN A 288 -6.87 1.75 20.76
CA GLN A 288 -6.14 2.98 21.10
C GLN A 288 -4.70 3.05 20.54
N LEU A 289 -4.48 2.49 19.34
CA LEU A 289 -3.19 2.49 18.66
C LEU A 289 -2.98 3.79 17.89
N SER A 290 -2.60 4.84 18.62
CA SER A 290 -2.43 6.20 18.06
C SER A 290 -1.46 6.26 16.86
N ARG A 291 -0.43 5.41 16.85
CA ARG A 291 0.59 5.38 15.80
C ARG A 291 0.27 4.50 14.60
N PHE A 292 -0.82 3.72 14.64
CA PHE A 292 -1.16 2.80 13.55
C PHE A 292 -1.50 3.55 12.27
N ALA A 293 -2.32 4.59 12.38
CA ALA A 293 -2.97 5.27 11.26
C ALA A 293 -2.04 6.21 10.48
N PHE A 294 -0.72 6.12 10.59
CA PHE A 294 0.22 6.90 9.78
C PHE A 294 0.75 6.05 8.60
N LEU A 295 -0.13 5.66 7.68
CA LEU A 295 0.19 4.72 6.59
C LEU A 295 0.72 5.42 5.31
N GLY A 296 0.50 6.72 5.18
CA GLY A 296 1.02 7.53 4.06
C GLY A 296 2.53 7.77 4.12
N ARG A 297 3.04 8.52 3.14
CA ARG A 297 4.43 9.01 3.10
C ARG A 297 4.63 10.31 3.87
N LEU A 298 3.60 11.11 4.09
CA LEU A 298 3.71 12.31 4.92
C LEU A 298 3.89 11.93 6.40
N ILE A 299 4.87 12.55 7.05
CA ILE A 299 5.13 12.41 8.48
C ILE A 299 4.01 13.13 9.23
N ASP A 300 3.54 12.54 10.34
CA ASP A 300 2.52 13.08 11.24
C ASP A 300 1.18 13.47 10.59
N ILE A 301 0.89 12.97 9.38
CA ILE A 301 -0.42 13.08 8.75
C ILE A 301 -1.13 11.73 8.85
N GLU A 302 -2.16 11.69 9.69
CA GLU A 302 -2.97 10.49 9.91
C GLU A 302 -3.84 10.16 8.68
N THR A 303 -3.85 8.89 8.31
CA THR A 303 -4.83 8.18 7.48
C THR A 303 -6.18 8.10 8.22
N ALA A 304 -6.72 9.22 8.70
CA ALA A 304 -7.93 9.25 9.55
C ALA A 304 -9.20 9.66 8.83
N ARG A 305 -9.09 10.36 7.70
CA ARG A 305 -10.26 10.94 7.05
C ARG A 305 -10.87 9.95 6.07
N VAL A 306 -11.68 9.04 6.59
CA VAL A 306 -12.72 8.35 5.81
C VAL A 306 -13.61 9.41 5.20
N ARG A 307 -13.40 9.70 3.91
CA ARG A 307 -14.26 10.60 3.17
C ARG A 307 -15.39 9.78 2.60
N MET A 308 -16.62 10.11 2.98
CA MET A 308 -17.79 9.55 2.30
C MET A 308 -17.91 10.23 0.94
N VAL A 309 -17.46 9.55 -0.11
CA VAL A 309 -17.68 9.99 -1.48
C VAL A 309 -19.09 9.56 -1.87
N LYS A 310 -19.91 10.50 -2.33
CA LYS A 310 -21.25 10.23 -2.86
C LYS A 310 -21.25 10.53 -4.35
N TYR A 311 -21.70 9.57 -5.13
CA TYR A 311 -21.90 9.70 -6.56
C TYR A 311 -23.36 9.52 -6.90
N THR A 312 -23.93 10.42 -7.69
CA THR A 312 -25.26 10.23 -8.25
C THR A 312 -25.14 10.14 -9.76
N SER A 313 -25.42 8.97 -10.31
CA SER A 313 -25.44 8.77 -11.77
C SER A 313 -26.45 9.68 -12.45
N SER A 314 -26.25 9.96 -13.74
CA SER A 314 -27.21 10.69 -14.59
C SER A 314 -28.63 10.11 -14.61
N ARG A 315 -28.80 8.85 -14.18
CA ARG A 315 -30.08 8.14 -14.05
C ARG A 315 -30.67 8.19 -12.63
N GLY A 316 -30.12 9.00 -11.74
CA GLY A 316 -30.62 9.24 -10.38
C GLY A 316 -30.21 8.19 -9.33
N SER A 317 -29.43 7.17 -9.68
CA SER A 317 -28.90 6.23 -8.68
C SER A 317 -27.74 6.85 -7.91
N THR A 318 -27.88 6.98 -6.58
CA THR A 318 -26.80 7.43 -5.69
C THR A 318 -26.05 6.24 -5.10
N ARG A 319 -24.73 6.29 -5.14
CA ARG A 319 -23.81 5.35 -4.51
C ARG A 319 -22.91 6.12 -3.58
N SER A 320 -22.48 5.49 -2.49
CA SER A 320 -21.51 6.09 -1.59
C SER A 320 -20.48 5.08 -1.16
N TRP A 321 -19.23 5.52 -1.07
CA TRP A 321 -18.13 4.70 -0.58
C TRP A 321 -17.21 5.52 0.32
N GLN A 322 -16.41 4.79 1.07
CA GLN A 322 -15.38 5.34 1.92
C GLN A 322 -14.10 5.47 1.09
N ASP A 323 -13.56 6.68 1.05
CA ASP A 323 -12.24 6.96 0.50
C ASP A 323 -11.27 7.18 1.66
N ILE A 324 -10.20 6.38 1.69
CA ILE A 324 -9.16 6.40 2.72
C ILE A 324 -7.85 6.74 2.01
N PRO A 325 -7.47 8.02 1.96
CA PRO A 325 -6.28 8.43 1.25
C PRO A 325 -5.02 7.95 1.97
N LEU A 326 -4.04 7.49 1.20
CA LEU A 326 -2.67 7.21 1.64
C LEU A 326 -1.73 8.25 1.03
N PRO A 327 -1.57 9.44 1.64
CA PRO A 327 -0.82 10.54 1.03
C PRO A 327 0.55 10.14 0.49
N GLY A 328 0.81 10.40 -0.79
CA GLY A 328 2.05 10.07 -1.49
C GLY A 328 2.12 8.64 -2.04
N ARG A 329 1.05 7.83 -1.87
CA ARG A 329 0.94 6.46 -2.39
C ARG A 329 -0.24 6.38 -3.36
N LEU A 330 -0.03 5.65 -4.45
CA LEU A 330 -1.11 5.29 -5.37
C LEU A 330 -1.97 4.19 -4.73
N GLN A 331 -3.27 4.20 -5.01
CA GLN A 331 -4.21 3.18 -4.54
C GLN A 331 -5.01 2.61 -5.71
N LEU A 332 -5.10 1.28 -5.80
CA LEU A 332 -5.93 0.61 -6.79
C LEU A 332 -6.60 -0.64 -6.20
N ASP A 333 -7.87 -0.50 -5.84
CA ASP A 333 -8.71 -1.61 -5.40
C ASP A 333 -9.23 -2.38 -6.63
N LEU A 334 -8.82 -3.64 -6.78
CA LEU A 334 -9.14 -4.44 -7.96
C LEU A 334 -10.63 -4.77 -8.05
N MET A 335 -11.36 -4.84 -6.94
CA MET A 335 -12.81 -5.03 -6.99
C MET A 335 -13.47 -3.81 -7.63
N HIS A 336 -13.02 -2.60 -7.29
CA HIS A 336 -13.50 -1.37 -7.89
C HIS A 336 -13.11 -1.28 -9.35
N TYR A 337 -11.85 -1.53 -9.69
CA TYR A 337 -11.41 -1.57 -11.08
C TYR A 337 -12.30 -2.50 -11.92
N VAL A 338 -12.49 -3.74 -11.49
CA VAL A 338 -13.30 -4.72 -12.23
C VAL A 338 -14.76 -4.29 -12.31
N ARG A 339 -15.34 -3.73 -11.23
CA ARG A 339 -16.72 -3.25 -11.22
C ARG A 339 -16.97 -2.18 -12.29
N TRP A 340 -16.02 -1.27 -12.49
CA TRP A 340 -16.21 -0.09 -13.33
C TRP A 340 -15.61 -0.25 -14.73
N GLU A 341 -14.39 -0.76 -14.82
CA GLU A 341 -13.63 -0.92 -16.07
C GLU A 341 -13.70 -2.35 -16.63
N GLY A 342 -14.07 -3.35 -15.81
CA GLY A 342 -14.03 -4.76 -16.19
C GLY A 342 -15.04 -5.16 -17.27
N GLY A 343 -15.93 -4.26 -17.70
CA GLY A 343 -16.84 -4.51 -18.83
C GLY A 343 -17.72 -5.76 -18.64
N PRO A 344 -17.61 -6.80 -19.49
CA PRO A 344 -18.33 -8.07 -19.28
C PRO A 344 -17.95 -8.75 -17.95
N THR A 345 -16.73 -8.53 -17.47
CA THR A 345 -16.23 -9.11 -16.23
C THR A 345 -17.11 -8.71 -15.04
N SER A 346 -17.50 -7.44 -14.94
CA SER A 346 -18.33 -6.97 -13.82
C SER A 346 -19.74 -7.60 -13.76
N LYS A 347 -20.26 -8.08 -14.88
CA LYS A 347 -21.66 -8.54 -15.00
C LYS A 347 -21.89 -9.99 -14.58
N GLN A 348 -20.84 -10.78 -14.38
CA GLN A 348 -20.95 -12.22 -14.06
C GLN A 348 -20.43 -12.55 -12.65
N GLY A 349 -20.52 -11.59 -11.74
CA GLY A 349 -20.06 -11.71 -10.37
C GLY A 349 -18.77 -10.94 -10.09
N LEU A 350 -18.72 -10.34 -8.90
CA LEU A 350 -17.64 -9.48 -8.42
C LEU A 350 -16.88 -10.09 -7.24
N SER A 351 -17.13 -11.35 -6.87
CA SER A 351 -16.29 -12.00 -5.87
C SER A 351 -14.90 -12.26 -6.43
N LEU A 352 -13.88 -12.19 -5.58
CA LEU A 352 -12.49 -12.47 -5.97
C LEU A 352 -12.39 -13.84 -6.66
N ASN A 353 -13.06 -14.87 -6.13
CA ASN A 353 -13.08 -16.20 -6.74
C ASN A 353 -13.65 -16.21 -8.16
N ALA A 354 -14.79 -15.54 -8.39
CA ALA A 354 -15.42 -15.50 -9.72
C ALA A 354 -14.57 -14.73 -10.74
N VAL A 355 -13.91 -13.65 -10.31
CA VAL A 355 -13.03 -12.85 -11.16
C VAL A 355 -11.72 -13.59 -11.46
N ALA A 356 -11.06 -14.13 -10.43
CA ALA A 356 -9.83 -14.92 -10.58
C ALA A 356 -10.04 -16.14 -11.50
N SER A 357 -11.12 -16.90 -11.28
CA SER A 357 -11.41 -18.10 -12.08
C SER A 357 -11.57 -17.78 -13.56
N ARG A 358 -12.22 -16.66 -13.87
CA ARG A 358 -12.50 -16.25 -15.25
C ARG A 358 -11.33 -15.56 -15.94
N VAL A 359 -10.60 -14.71 -15.23
CA VAL A 359 -9.51 -13.90 -15.80
C VAL A 359 -8.20 -14.70 -15.81
N LEU A 360 -7.92 -15.45 -14.74
CA LEU A 360 -6.66 -16.16 -14.54
C LEU A 360 -6.78 -17.67 -14.74
N GLY A 361 -7.98 -18.24 -14.70
CA GLY A 361 -8.15 -19.69 -14.61
C GLY A 361 -7.77 -20.26 -13.24
N GLU A 362 -7.63 -19.40 -12.22
CA GLU A 362 -7.23 -19.76 -10.86
C GLU A 362 -8.39 -19.56 -9.87
N GLN A 363 -8.45 -20.37 -8.81
CA GLN A 363 -9.48 -20.26 -7.77
C GLN A 363 -8.87 -19.83 -6.43
N LYS A 364 -9.72 -19.31 -5.54
CA LYS A 364 -9.37 -19.15 -4.12
C LYS A 364 -9.20 -20.52 -3.48
N GLU A 365 -8.46 -20.57 -2.38
CA GLU A 365 -8.49 -21.74 -1.49
C GLU A 365 -9.90 -21.86 -0.85
N ASP A 366 -10.36 -23.08 -0.63
CA ASP A 366 -11.72 -23.34 -0.10
C ASP A 366 -11.73 -23.27 1.43
N VAL A 367 -11.84 -22.04 1.95
CA VAL A 367 -12.09 -21.79 3.38
C VAL A 367 -13.36 -20.96 3.51
N HIS A 368 -14.42 -21.57 4.01
CA HIS A 368 -15.65 -20.87 4.33
C HIS A 368 -15.48 -20.05 5.62
N PHE A 369 -16.09 -18.87 5.71
CA PHE A 369 -15.93 -17.96 6.84
C PHE A 369 -16.28 -18.60 8.20
N THR A 370 -17.21 -19.57 8.22
CA THR A 370 -17.57 -20.31 9.44
C THR A 370 -16.45 -21.20 9.97
N ALA A 371 -15.49 -21.59 9.12
CA ALA A 371 -14.34 -22.40 9.51
C ALA A 371 -13.22 -21.58 10.15
N ILE A 372 -13.17 -20.25 9.91
CA ILE A 372 -12.10 -19.35 10.40
C ILE A 372 -11.89 -19.50 11.90
N ARG A 373 -12.99 -19.52 12.68
CA ARG A 373 -12.91 -19.67 14.14
C ARG A 373 -12.23 -20.98 14.54
N GLY A 374 -12.66 -22.10 13.97
CA GLY A 374 -12.06 -23.40 14.26
C GLY A 374 -10.59 -23.49 13.84
N LEU A 375 -10.24 -22.88 12.71
CA LEU A 375 -8.85 -22.82 12.23
C LEU A 375 -7.97 -21.98 13.15
N GLN A 376 -8.47 -20.83 13.61
CA GLN A 376 -7.72 -19.93 14.48
C GLN A 376 -7.50 -20.51 15.88
N THR A 377 -8.55 -21.09 16.48
CA THR A 377 -8.48 -21.65 17.86
C THR A 377 -7.88 -23.06 17.93
N GLY A 378 -7.55 -23.66 16.78
CA GLY A 378 -6.92 -24.96 16.69
C GLY A 378 -5.42 -24.93 16.96
N SER A 379 -4.67 -25.72 16.19
CA SER A 379 -3.21 -25.85 16.30
C SER A 379 -2.46 -24.79 15.47
N THR A 380 -1.14 -24.81 15.57
CA THR A 380 -0.25 -24.04 14.68
C THR A 380 -0.47 -24.37 13.20
N ASP A 381 -0.81 -25.61 12.90
CA ASP A 381 -1.05 -26.09 11.53
C ASP A 381 -2.40 -25.64 10.98
N THR A 382 -3.43 -25.54 11.82
CA THR A 382 -4.73 -25.00 11.37
C THR A 382 -4.64 -23.49 11.12
N ARG A 383 -3.86 -22.76 11.93
CA ARG A 383 -3.51 -21.36 11.65
C ARG A 383 -2.67 -21.21 10.39
N ARG A 384 -1.76 -22.15 10.12
CA ARG A 384 -1.02 -22.23 8.84
C ARG A 384 -1.95 -22.43 7.65
N GLN A 385 -2.97 -23.29 7.77
CA GLN A 385 -3.97 -23.47 6.71
C GLN A 385 -4.71 -22.16 6.41
N LEU A 386 -5.15 -21.43 7.45
CA LEU A 386 -5.77 -20.12 7.30
C LEU A 386 -4.80 -19.11 6.66
N ALA A 387 -3.52 -19.14 7.04
CA ALA A 387 -2.50 -18.25 6.51
C ALA A 387 -2.18 -18.51 5.03
N VAL A 388 -2.20 -19.78 4.58
CA VAL A 388 -2.07 -20.10 3.15
C VAL A 388 -3.25 -19.57 2.36
N TYR A 389 -4.47 -19.68 2.90
CA TYR A 389 -5.67 -19.11 2.30
C TYR A 389 -5.57 -17.57 2.18
N CYS A 390 -5.22 -16.87 3.26
CA CYS A 390 -5.05 -15.41 3.26
C CYS A 390 -3.91 -14.95 2.31
N LEU A 391 -2.80 -15.71 2.24
CA LEU A 391 -1.72 -15.43 1.29
C LEU A 391 -2.17 -15.56 -0.16
N LYS A 392 -3.02 -16.54 -0.48
CA LYS A 392 -3.59 -16.69 -1.82
C LYS A 392 -4.48 -15.49 -2.17
N ASP A 393 -5.25 -15.00 -1.21
CA ASP A 393 -6.14 -13.85 -1.36
C ASP A 393 -5.39 -12.53 -1.52
N ALA A 394 -4.24 -12.37 -0.86
CA ALA A 394 -3.32 -11.25 -1.13
C ALA A 394 -2.59 -11.39 -2.49
N TYR A 395 -2.37 -12.61 -3.00
CA TYR A 395 -1.63 -12.85 -4.25
C TYR A 395 -2.49 -12.69 -5.52
N LEU A 396 -3.75 -13.13 -5.50
CA LEU A 396 -4.64 -13.06 -6.67
C LEU A 396 -4.84 -11.62 -7.21
N PRO A 397 -5.01 -10.57 -6.39
CA PRO A 397 -5.14 -9.19 -6.87
C PRO A 397 -3.91 -8.70 -7.62
N LEU A 398 -2.72 -9.14 -7.21
CA LEU A 398 -1.48 -8.82 -7.91
C LEU A 398 -1.45 -9.44 -9.31
N ARG A 399 -1.83 -10.71 -9.43
CA ARG A 399 -1.96 -11.39 -10.73
C ARG A 399 -3.04 -10.76 -11.61
N LEU A 400 -4.15 -10.32 -11.02
CA LEU A 400 -5.20 -9.60 -11.73
C LEU A 400 -4.70 -8.25 -12.25
N LEU A 401 -3.92 -7.50 -11.45
CA LEU A 401 -3.35 -6.20 -11.85
C LEU A 401 -2.57 -6.32 -13.15
N GLU A 402 -1.71 -7.34 -13.25
CA GLU A 402 -0.88 -7.61 -14.42
C GLU A 402 -1.70 -7.98 -15.65
N VAL A 403 -2.59 -8.97 -15.53
CA VAL A 403 -3.38 -9.49 -16.67
C VAL A 403 -4.39 -8.47 -17.19
N LEU A 404 -4.97 -7.65 -16.30
CA LEU A 404 -5.94 -6.63 -16.67
C LEU A 404 -5.30 -5.32 -17.15
N GLY A 405 -3.97 -5.15 -17.01
CA GLY A 405 -3.26 -3.95 -17.45
C GLY A 405 -3.72 -2.68 -16.73
N CYS A 406 -4.17 -2.80 -15.47
CA CYS A 406 -4.91 -1.74 -14.77
C CYS A 406 -4.15 -0.41 -14.70
N VAL A 407 -2.86 -0.45 -14.37
CA VAL A 407 -2.02 0.75 -14.23
C VAL A 407 -1.89 1.51 -15.55
N ALA A 408 -1.71 0.78 -16.66
CA ALA A 408 -1.62 1.39 -17.98
C ALA A 408 -2.95 2.04 -18.39
N GLN A 409 -4.07 1.36 -18.13
CA GLN A 409 -5.41 1.90 -18.41
C GLN A 409 -5.69 3.15 -17.57
N TYR A 410 -5.39 3.14 -16.28
CA TYR A 410 -5.58 4.31 -15.42
C TYR A 410 -4.64 5.46 -15.77
N THR A 411 -3.39 5.17 -16.11
CA THR A 411 -2.43 6.19 -16.59
C THR A 411 -2.97 6.92 -17.82
N LYS A 412 -3.53 6.17 -18.79
CA LYS A 412 -4.18 6.76 -19.97
C LYS A 412 -5.35 7.67 -19.57
N GLN A 413 -6.23 7.21 -18.67
CA GLN A 413 -7.37 8.02 -18.21
C GLN A 413 -6.93 9.28 -17.48
N VAL A 414 -5.90 9.19 -16.65
CA VAL A 414 -5.27 10.33 -15.97
C VAL A 414 -4.84 11.40 -16.98
N HIS A 415 -4.13 10.99 -18.03
CA HIS A 415 -3.66 11.91 -19.07
C HIS A 415 -4.79 12.50 -19.92
N GLU A 416 -5.80 11.70 -20.25
CA GLU A 416 -6.96 12.10 -21.06
C GLU A 416 -7.88 13.06 -20.30
N LYS A 417 -8.16 12.77 -19.02
CA LYS A 417 -9.11 13.54 -18.19
C LYS A 417 -8.47 14.72 -17.47
N GLY A 418 -7.15 14.72 -17.27
CA GLY A 418 -6.49 15.80 -16.55
C GLY A 418 -6.55 15.69 -15.02
N ILE A 419 -6.78 14.50 -14.48
CA ILE A 419 -7.04 14.25 -13.05
C ILE A 419 -5.93 13.44 -12.38
N GLN A 420 -5.84 13.46 -11.06
CA GLN A 420 -4.91 12.61 -10.28
C GLN A 420 -5.27 11.11 -10.37
N PHE A 421 -4.29 10.22 -10.26
CA PHE A 421 -4.50 8.76 -10.36
C PHE A 421 -5.50 8.22 -9.32
N ASN A 422 -5.35 8.65 -8.06
CA ASN A 422 -6.26 8.26 -6.97
C ASN A 422 -7.69 8.79 -7.18
N SER A 423 -7.91 9.69 -8.14
CA SER A 423 -9.22 10.26 -8.51
C SER A 423 -9.84 9.63 -9.76
N VAL A 424 -9.23 8.62 -10.40
CA VAL A 424 -9.74 8.01 -11.65
C VAL A 424 -11.12 7.34 -11.50
N PHE A 425 -11.55 7.06 -10.28
CA PHE A 425 -12.87 6.50 -9.97
C PHE A 425 -14.00 7.26 -10.69
N PRO A 426 -15.08 6.55 -11.10
CA PRO A 426 -16.07 7.13 -12.00
C PRO A 426 -16.72 8.35 -11.36
N ASP A 427 -16.45 9.48 -12.01
CA ASP A 427 -16.95 10.83 -11.71
C ASP A 427 -16.54 11.37 -10.33
N TYR A 428 -15.23 11.38 -10.05
CA TYR A 428 -14.67 12.47 -9.26
C TYR A 428 -14.88 13.77 -10.05
N ASP A 429 -16.04 14.41 -9.85
CA ASP A 429 -16.32 15.74 -10.39
C ASP A 429 -15.25 16.69 -9.86
N ASP A 430 -14.58 17.39 -10.77
CA ASP A 430 -13.40 18.20 -10.52
C ASP A 430 -13.71 19.51 -9.75
N THR A 431 -14.83 19.52 -9.02
CA THR A 431 -15.14 20.53 -8.02
C THR A 431 -14.00 20.75 -7.05
N ARG A 432 -13.04 19.81 -6.86
CA ARG A 432 -11.89 20.04 -5.97
C ARG A 432 -10.72 20.77 -6.62
N THR A 433 -10.43 20.60 -7.91
CA THR A 433 -9.42 21.45 -8.58
C THR A 433 -9.99 22.84 -8.78
N GLU A 434 -11.29 22.94 -9.09
CA GLU A 434 -12.01 24.21 -9.10
C GLU A 434 -12.13 24.84 -7.71
N GLU A 435 -12.41 24.09 -6.64
CA GLU A 435 -12.51 24.60 -5.26
C GLU A 435 -11.13 24.90 -4.66
N LEU A 436 -10.07 24.15 -4.99
CA LEU A 436 -8.71 24.51 -4.62
C LEU A 436 -8.23 25.75 -5.39
N ALA A 437 -8.61 25.90 -6.66
CA ALA A 437 -8.38 27.12 -7.43
C ALA A 437 -9.22 28.30 -6.89
N ARG A 438 -10.47 28.07 -6.49
CA ARG A 438 -11.37 29.07 -5.90
C ARG A 438 -10.92 29.50 -4.52
N LEU A 439 -10.53 28.56 -3.64
CA LEU A 439 -9.95 28.84 -2.33
C LEU A 439 -8.60 29.54 -2.45
N ALA A 440 -7.87 29.30 -3.53
CA ALA A 440 -6.65 30.01 -3.84
C ALA A 440 -6.93 31.45 -4.33
N GLU A 441 -7.95 31.66 -5.17
CA GLU A 441 -8.44 33.00 -5.56
C GLU A 441 -9.04 33.79 -4.38
N GLU A 442 -9.83 33.14 -3.52
CA GLU A 442 -10.45 33.72 -2.31
C GLU A 442 -9.40 34.16 -1.27
N ARG A 443 -8.19 33.58 -1.30
CA ARG A 443 -7.06 33.96 -0.43
C ARG A 443 -6.35 35.27 -0.84
N GLY A 444 -6.86 35.97 -1.86
CA GLY A 444 -6.46 37.32 -2.23
C GLY A 444 -7.02 38.46 -1.35
N GLY A 445 -7.68 38.16 -0.22
CA GLY A 445 -8.23 39.17 0.70
C GLY A 445 -8.18 38.73 2.16
N SER A 446 -7.77 39.64 3.04
CA SER A 446 -7.80 39.47 4.50
C SER A 446 -9.22 39.27 5.01
N ILE A 447 -9.46 38.26 5.86
CA ILE A 447 -10.04 38.40 7.21
C ILE A 447 -10.08 37.05 7.93
N SER A 448 -9.87 37.17 9.24
CA SER A 448 -10.04 36.22 10.32
C SER A 448 -11.35 35.42 10.31
N ASP A 449 -11.25 34.27 10.98
CA ASP A 449 -12.31 33.44 11.59
C ASP A 449 -12.82 32.19 10.84
N GLN A 450 -12.57 31.06 11.53
CA GLN A 450 -13.14 29.70 11.46
C GLN A 450 -12.55 28.78 10.37
N VAL A 451 -11.84 27.69 10.68
CA VAL A 451 -11.96 26.71 11.78
C VAL A 451 -10.57 26.31 12.32
N PRO A 452 -10.35 26.30 13.65
CA PRO A 452 -9.07 25.92 14.23
C PRO A 452 -8.79 24.44 14.06
N ILE A 453 -7.59 24.14 13.57
CA ILE A 453 -6.95 22.84 13.75
C ILE A 453 -6.43 22.87 15.19
N HIS A 454 -7.14 22.23 16.11
CA HIS A 454 -6.56 21.98 17.43
C HIS A 454 -5.41 20.99 17.26
N ALA A 455 -4.19 21.49 17.47
CA ALA A 455 -3.07 20.67 17.87
C ALA A 455 -3.40 20.10 19.25
N GLY A 456 -3.68 18.80 19.31
CA GLY A 456 -3.81 18.07 20.56
C GLY A 456 -2.42 17.84 21.16
N LYS A 457 -2.25 18.31 22.40
CA LYS A 457 -1.23 17.80 23.33
C LYS A 457 -1.54 16.37 23.73
#